data_AF-A0A5C6DTV5-F1
#
_entry.id   AF-A0A5C6DTV5-F1
#
_cell.length_a   1.000
_cell.length_b   1.000
_cell.length_c   1.000
_cell.angle_alpha   90.00
_cell.angle_beta   90.00
_cell.angle_gamma   90.00
#
_symmetry.space_group_name_H-M   'P 1'
#
loop_
_entity.id
_entity.type
_entity.pdbx_description
1 polymer ?
#
loop_
_entity_poly.entity_id
_entity_poly.type
_entity_poly.pdbx_seq_one_letter_code
_entity_poly.pdbx_strand_id
1 'polypeptide(L)'
;MSHAEFVQQGAAVDYTPTEDTPAGTVVVQGDLVGITKHDIKANVLGAVSVEGVFDVVKDSAAAIGAGTKLYWDSTNSQVATTATGNKLLGKATHDAATGTETVRTRLSQ
;
A
#
# COMPACT_ATOMS: atom_id res chain seq x y z
N MET A 1 6.70 25.67 -25.70
CA MET A 1 5.65 25.40 -24.70
C MET A 1 6.22 24.37 -23.73
N SER A 2 6.10 24.59 -22.43
CA SER A 2 6.45 23.58 -21.43
C SER A 2 5.33 22.54 -21.35
N HIS A 3 5.71 21.26 -21.31
CA HIS A 3 4.77 20.13 -21.30
C HIS A 3 4.53 19.56 -19.90
N ALA A 4 5.27 20.02 -18.88
CA ALA A 4 5.17 19.56 -17.50
C ALA A 4 5.67 20.63 -16.53
N GLU A 5 5.13 20.61 -15.31
CA GLU A 5 5.54 21.42 -14.16
C GLU A 5 5.73 20.50 -12.95
N PHE A 6 6.70 20.82 -12.11
CA PHE A 6 6.94 20.08 -10.87
C PHE A 6 5.88 20.45 -9.82
N VAL A 7 5.18 19.44 -9.30
CA VAL A 7 4.16 19.63 -8.24
C VAL A 7 4.74 19.27 -6.88
N GLN A 8 5.27 18.04 -6.72
CA GLN A 8 5.85 17.56 -5.47
C GLN A 8 6.81 16.39 -5.67
N GLN A 9 7.57 16.04 -4.63
CA GLN A 9 8.58 14.98 -4.65
C GLN A 9 8.00 13.58 -4.96
N GLY A 10 6.71 13.35 -4.73
CA GLY A 10 6.02 12.09 -5.04
C GLY A 10 6.07 11.03 -3.94
N ALA A 11 6.70 11.31 -2.80
CA ALA A 11 6.77 10.41 -1.65
C ALA A 11 5.39 10.07 -1.04
N ALA A 12 4.55 11.09 -1.03
CA ALA A 12 3.14 11.01 -0.67
C ALA A 12 2.34 11.64 -1.80
N VAL A 13 1.09 11.24 -1.93
CA VAL A 13 0.12 11.75 -2.90
C VAL A 13 -1.09 12.26 -2.14
N ASP A 14 -1.57 13.43 -2.54
CA ASP A 14 -2.75 14.05 -1.95
C ASP A 14 -3.99 13.18 -2.20
N TYR A 15 -4.72 12.90 -1.12
CA TYR A 15 -5.87 12.01 -1.15
C TYR A 15 -6.99 12.55 -0.25
N THR A 16 -8.18 12.69 -0.84
CA THR A 16 -9.39 13.09 -0.12
C THR A 16 -10.36 11.90 -0.14
N PRO A 17 -10.49 11.14 0.96
CA PRO A 17 -11.42 10.02 1.02
C PRO A 17 -12.87 10.51 1.13
N THR A 18 -13.81 9.68 0.69
CA THR A 18 -15.25 9.91 0.89
C THR A 18 -15.73 9.49 2.27
N GLU A 19 -14.97 8.64 2.96
CA GLU A 19 -15.27 8.08 4.27
C GLU A 19 -14.07 8.25 5.23
N ASP A 20 -14.31 8.06 6.53
CA ASP A 20 -13.23 8.09 7.52
C ASP A 20 -12.23 6.96 7.25
N THR A 21 -10.99 7.33 6.95
CA THR A 21 -9.90 6.41 6.61
C THR A 21 -8.85 6.44 7.73
N PRO A 22 -8.83 5.45 8.64
CA PRO A 22 -7.86 5.41 9.72
C PRO A 22 -6.43 5.20 9.20
N ALA A 23 -5.44 5.53 10.04
CA ALA A 23 -4.03 5.29 9.77
C ALA A 23 -3.75 3.81 9.46
N GLY A 24 -2.82 3.55 8.54
CA GLY A 24 -2.45 2.19 8.10
C GLY A 24 -3.41 1.58 7.08
N THR A 25 -4.43 2.32 6.64
CA THR A 25 -5.36 1.83 5.63
C THR A 25 -4.70 1.85 4.25
N VAL A 26 -4.81 0.74 3.54
CA VAL A 26 -4.35 0.63 2.15
C VAL A 26 -5.42 1.19 1.24
N VAL A 27 -5.07 2.27 0.53
CA VAL A 27 -5.93 2.97 -0.41
C VAL A 27 -5.52 2.60 -1.82
N VAL A 28 -6.48 2.23 -2.65
CA VAL A 28 -6.29 1.86 -4.06
C VAL A 28 -7.02 2.87 -4.94
N GLN A 29 -6.27 3.67 -5.69
CA GLN A 29 -6.77 4.61 -6.69
C GLN A 29 -6.40 4.13 -8.09
N GLY A 30 -7.23 3.26 -8.67
CA GLY A 30 -6.92 2.60 -9.94
C GLY A 30 -5.78 1.60 -9.77
N ASP A 31 -4.60 1.91 -10.33
CA ASP A 31 -3.37 1.14 -10.13
C ASP A 31 -2.42 1.76 -9.11
N LEU A 32 -2.71 2.98 -8.64
CA LEU A 32 -1.94 3.63 -7.59
C LEU A 32 -2.37 3.11 -6.23
N VAL A 33 -1.48 2.42 -5.54
CA VAL A 33 -1.70 1.91 -4.19
C VAL A 33 -0.85 2.69 -3.19
N GLY A 34 -1.50 3.23 -2.16
CA GLY A 34 -0.82 3.96 -1.08
C GLY A 34 -1.33 3.56 0.29
N ILE A 35 -0.61 3.95 1.34
CA ILE A 35 -0.98 3.67 2.73
C ILE A 35 -1.09 4.97 3.51
N THR A 36 -2.18 5.16 4.26
CA THR A 36 -2.36 6.34 5.13
C THR A 36 -1.37 6.30 6.30
N LYS A 37 -0.67 7.41 6.57
CA LYS A 37 0.22 7.53 7.74
C LYS A 37 -0.51 8.01 9.01
N HIS A 38 -1.63 8.70 8.82
CA HIS A 38 -2.47 9.26 9.87
C HIS A 38 -3.94 9.06 9.50
N ASP A 39 -4.83 9.24 10.47
CA ASP A 39 -6.27 9.22 10.22
C ASP A 39 -6.66 10.38 9.30
N ILE A 40 -7.41 10.08 8.24
CA ILE A 40 -7.96 11.06 7.31
C ILE A 40 -9.48 11.00 7.43
N LYS A 41 -10.11 12.11 7.82
CA LYS A 41 -11.56 12.21 7.91
C LYS A 41 -12.21 12.29 6.54
N ALA A 42 -13.45 11.82 6.45
CA ALA A 42 -14.26 11.93 5.25
C ALA A 42 -14.27 13.38 4.72
N ASN A 43 -14.04 13.55 3.42
CA ASN A 43 -14.03 14.82 2.69
C ASN A 43 -12.97 15.83 3.17
N VAL A 44 -11.95 15.37 3.90
CA VAL A 44 -10.81 16.19 4.31
C VAL A 44 -9.59 15.81 3.48
N LEU A 45 -8.85 16.81 3.00
CA LEU A 45 -7.59 16.59 2.30
C LEU A 45 -6.57 15.96 3.26
N GLY A 46 -6.12 14.76 2.92
CA GLY A 46 -5.00 14.09 3.56
C GLY A 46 -3.99 13.63 2.53
N ALA A 47 -3.11 12.71 2.92
CA ALA A 47 -2.09 12.17 2.04
C ALA A 47 -1.86 10.68 2.27
N VAL A 48 -1.66 9.95 1.19
CA VAL A 48 -1.25 8.55 1.20
C VAL A 48 0.23 8.43 0.85
N SER A 49 0.96 7.58 1.57
CA SER A 49 2.35 7.28 1.23
C SER A 49 2.38 6.27 0.10
N VAL A 50 3.09 6.58 -0.98
CA VAL A 50 3.31 5.68 -2.12
C VAL A 50 4.74 5.14 -2.16
N GLU A 51 5.61 5.68 -1.32
CA GLU A 51 6.93 5.12 -1.01
C GLU A 51 7.07 4.84 0.50
N GLY A 52 8.09 4.06 0.84
CA GLY A 52 8.40 3.69 2.22
C GLY A 52 8.25 2.20 2.49
N VAL A 53 8.46 1.82 3.74
CA VAL A 53 8.39 0.42 4.20
C VAL A 53 7.34 0.33 5.30
N PHE A 54 6.36 -0.55 5.13
CA PHE A 54 5.23 -0.73 6.03
C PHE A 54 5.07 -2.22 6.37
N ASP A 55 4.66 -2.51 7.61
CA ASP A 55 4.25 -3.86 7.98
C ASP A 55 2.76 -4.00 7.62
N VAL A 56 2.47 -4.88 6.66
CA VAL A 56 1.12 -5.04 6.08
C VAL A 56 0.60 -6.44 6.41
N VAL A 57 -0.69 -6.55 6.72
CA VAL A 57 -1.33 -7.82 7.08
C VAL A 57 -1.23 -8.82 5.92
N LYS A 58 -0.94 -10.09 6.23
CA LYS A 58 -0.94 -11.20 5.29
C LYS A 58 -1.69 -12.40 5.87
N ASP A 59 -2.01 -13.37 5.03
CA ASP A 59 -2.42 -14.69 5.50
C ASP A 59 -1.31 -15.28 6.39
N SER A 60 -1.67 -15.65 7.63
CA SER A 60 -0.73 -16.27 8.56
C SER A 60 -0.21 -17.61 8.05
N ALA A 61 -0.98 -18.33 7.23
CA ALA A 61 -0.56 -19.58 6.61
C ALA A 61 0.42 -19.38 5.44
N ALA A 62 0.50 -18.19 4.86
CA ALA A 62 1.39 -17.91 3.74
C ALA A 62 2.82 -17.59 4.21
N ALA A 63 3.80 -18.33 3.72
CA ALA A 63 5.21 -17.96 3.82
C ALA A 63 5.59 -17.03 2.66
N ILE A 64 6.21 -15.90 2.97
CA ILE A 64 6.62 -14.91 1.96
C ILE A 64 8.12 -14.66 2.13
N GLY A 65 8.89 -15.00 1.10
CA GLY A 65 10.33 -14.72 1.09
C GLY A 65 10.63 -13.26 0.76
N ALA A 66 11.77 -12.75 1.24
CA ALA A 66 12.29 -11.45 0.88
C ALA A 66 12.41 -11.29 -0.64
N GLY A 67 12.09 -10.11 -1.16
CA GLY A 67 12.08 -9.79 -2.59
C GLY A 67 10.84 -10.25 -3.35
N THR A 68 9.95 -11.05 -2.74
CA THR A 68 8.69 -11.49 -3.37
C THR A 68 7.83 -10.26 -3.71
N LYS A 69 7.25 -10.25 -4.91
CA LYS A 69 6.27 -9.22 -5.30
C LYS A 69 4.98 -9.43 -4.51
N LEU A 70 4.52 -8.36 -3.90
CA LEU A 70 3.34 -8.33 -3.05
C LEU A 70 2.26 -7.51 -3.73
N TYR A 71 1.06 -8.05 -3.71
CA TYR A 71 -0.13 -7.45 -4.25
C TYR A 71 -1.15 -7.27 -3.12
N TRP A 72 -1.92 -6.20 -3.20
CA TRP A 72 -3.02 -5.96 -2.29
C TRP A 72 -4.28 -6.67 -2.80
N ASP A 73 -4.82 -7.55 -1.96
CA ASP A 73 -6.12 -8.18 -2.15
C ASP A 73 -7.18 -7.34 -1.40
N SER A 74 -7.92 -6.53 -2.15
CA SER A 74 -8.98 -5.68 -1.59
C SER A 74 -10.19 -6.48 -1.11
N THR A 75 -10.36 -7.74 -1.54
CA THR A 75 -11.47 -8.60 -1.10
C THR A 75 -11.22 -9.12 0.30
N ASN A 76 -10.01 -9.59 0.57
CA ASN A 76 -9.61 -10.15 1.87
C ASN A 76 -8.90 -9.13 2.77
N SER A 77 -8.61 -7.91 2.27
CA SER A 77 -7.88 -6.86 2.99
C SER A 77 -6.52 -7.31 3.52
N GLN A 78 -5.77 -8.02 2.69
CA GLN A 78 -4.48 -8.60 3.05
C GLN A 78 -3.53 -8.65 1.85
N VAL A 79 -2.25 -8.88 2.12
CA VAL A 79 -1.25 -9.11 1.08
C VAL A 79 -1.44 -10.50 0.46
N ALA A 80 -1.39 -10.54 -0.86
CA ALA A 80 -1.32 -11.73 -1.69
C ALA A 80 -0.03 -11.73 -2.54
N THR A 81 0.43 -12.91 -2.94
CA THR A 81 1.53 -13.07 -3.91
C THR A 81 1.02 -13.25 -5.34
N THR A 82 -0.30 -13.34 -5.51
CA THR A 82 -0.98 -13.50 -6.80
C THR A 82 -1.25 -12.16 -7.45
N ALA A 83 -0.80 -11.98 -8.69
CA ALA A 83 -1.00 -10.73 -9.44
C ALA A 83 -2.42 -10.58 -10.01
N THR A 84 -3.00 -11.67 -10.52
CA THR A 84 -4.29 -11.63 -11.20
C THR A 84 -5.40 -11.16 -10.26
N GLY A 85 -6.07 -10.07 -10.62
CA GLY A 85 -7.16 -9.49 -9.82
C GLY A 85 -6.71 -8.60 -8.65
N ASN A 86 -5.42 -8.57 -8.33
CA ASN A 86 -4.86 -7.80 -7.21
C ASN A 86 -3.97 -6.65 -7.72
N LYS A 87 -3.80 -5.62 -6.90
CA LYS A 87 -3.01 -4.43 -7.28
C LYS A 87 -1.61 -4.51 -6.72
N LEU A 88 -0.60 -4.10 -7.50
CA LEU A 88 0.79 -4.16 -7.05
C LEU A 88 0.97 -3.21 -5.87
N LEU A 89 1.36 -3.77 -4.73
CA LEU A 89 1.67 -3.01 -3.53
C LEU A 89 3.17 -2.71 -3.46
N GLY A 90 3.99 -3.74 -3.74
CA GLY A 90 5.44 -3.60 -3.74
C GLY A 90 6.17 -4.92 -3.58
N LYS A 91 7.19 -4.94 -2.71
CA LYS A 91 8.01 -6.14 -2.46
C LYS A 91 8.27 -6.38 -0.98
N ALA A 92 8.37 -7.65 -0.59
CA ALA A 92 8.82 -8.03 0.74
C ALA A 92 10.29 -7.58 0.94
N THR A 93 10.60 -6.99 2.09
CA THR A 93 11.97 -6.59 2.45
C THR A 93 12.66 -7.61 3.37
N HIS A 94 11.88 -8.46 4.01
CA HIS A 94 12.35 -9.51 4.91
C HIS A 94 11.47 -10.76 4.75
N ASP A 95 11.98 -11.90 5.18
CA ASP A 95 11.21 -13.15 5.19
C ASP A 95 10.09 -13.06 6.24
N ALA A 96 8.87 -13.43 5.84
CA ALA A 96 7.74 -13.57 6.73
C ALA A 96 7.32 -15.05 6.74
N ALA A 97 7.65 -15.74 7.84
CA ALA A 97 7.37 -17.16 8.01
C ALA A 97 5.87 -17.43 8.20
N THR A 98 5.48 -18.70 8.08
CA THR A 98 4.14 -19.14 8.51
C THR A 98 3.93 -18.85 9.99
N GLY A 99 2.71 -18.50 10.38
CA GLY A 99 2.34 -18.07 11.73
C GLY A 99 2.56 -16.58 12.02
N THR A 100 3.16 -15.81 11.10
CA THR A 100 3.22 -14.34 11.21
C THR A 100 2.02 -13.69 10.54
N GLU A 101 1.44 -12.65 11.15
CA GLU A 101 0.25 -11.98 10.60
C GLU A 101 0.60 -10.78 9.71
N THR A 102 1.87 -10.38 9.66
CA THR A 102 2.33 -9.24 8.86
C THR A 102 3.55 -9.57 8.01
N VAL A 103 3.72 -8.81 6.93
CA VAL A 103 4.91 -8.81 6.09
C VAL A 103 5.40 -7.40 5.87
N ARG A 104 6.70 -7.22 6.02
CA ARG A 104 7.35 -5.93 5.79
C ARG A 104 7.48 -5.64 4.31
N THR A 105 6.67 -4.72 3.83
CA THR A 105 6.50 -4.38 2.41
C THR A 105 7.11 -3.03 2.11
N ARG A 106 8.06 -2.98 1.17
CA ARG A 106 8.49 -1.73 0.54
C ARG A 106 7.52 -1.41 -0.59
N LEU A 107 6.85 -0.27 -0.49
CA LEU A 107 5.97 0.21 -1.56
C LEU A 107 6.77 0.50 -2.82
N SER A 108 6.20 0.13 -3.97
CA SER A 108 6.73 0.52 -5.28
C SER A 108 5.57 0.80 -6.23
N GLN A 109 5.22 2.08 -6.33
CA GLN A 109 4.32 2.61 -7.33
C GLN A 109 5.10 3.08 -8.56
#